data_AF-A0A0S9SFU4-F1
#
_entry.id   AF-A0A0S9SFU4-F1
#
_cell.length_a   1.000
_cell.length_b   1.000
_cell.length_c   1.000
_cell.angle_alpha   90.00
_cell.angle_beta   90.00
_cell.angle_gamma   90.00
#
_symmetry.space_group_name_H-M   'P 1'
#
loop_
_entity.id
_entity.type
_entity.pdbx_description
1 polymer ?
#
loop_
_entity_poly.entity_id
_entity_poly.type
_entity_poly.pdbx_seq_one_letter_code
_entity_poly.pdbx_strand_id
1 'polypeptide(L)'
;MSPRQDGGQEDEMAKYPNEEALRRIRAAYADRERIKAGWTPGQDELADAPMLVEWSWTRHPDHGLRCVQGAVSFPVKRDTSFTTTSPVVAVLVDENGDGWARTWSRFYRLVRADDPSARPGLVATRDVIETDAAAFELDYRAPRFALEPHWPLYQGDAERWNRLRTWFEEFYEDDAAQAFDVYLARREGCTLEEARILGQAFAEGWAGQQKTFN
;
A
#
# COMPACT_ATOMS: atom_id res chain seq x y z
N MET A 1 38.08 -36.29 18.12
CA MET A 1 37.94 -35.18 17.15
C MET A 1 36.67 -35.45 16.37
N SER A 2 35.55 -34.86 16.78
CA SER A 2 34.30 -34.93 16.01
C SER A 2 34.22 -33.70 15.11
N PRO A 3 33.93 -33.84 13.81
CA PRO A 3 33.73 -32.70 12.93
C PRO A 3 32.41 -32.01 13.28
N ARG A 4 32.45 -30.68 13.33
CA ARG A 4 31.28 -29.81 13.40
C ARG A 4 30.45 -29.94 12.11
N GLN A 5 29.21 -30.38 12.23
CA GLN A 5 28.07 -30.02 11.39
C GLN A 5 27.13 -29.24 12.33
N ASP A 6 26.40 -28.19 11.99
CA ASP A 6 26.01 -27.58 10.72
C ASP A 6 25.81 -26.10 11.03
N GLY A 7 26.50 -25.21 10.31
CA GLY A 7 26.30 -23.76 10.37
C GLY A 7 25.63 -23.23 9.10
N GLY A 8 24.78 -24.04 8.46
CA GLY A 8 24.29 -23.79 7.10
C GLY A 8 22.85 -23.28 6.98
N GLN A 9 22.08 -23.18 8.07
CA GLN A 9 20.65 -22.79 7.98
C GLN A 9 20.35 -21.35 8.42
N GLU A 10 21.22 -20.69 9.18
CA GLU A 10 20.95 -19.32 9.66
C GLU A 10 21.31 -18.24 8.63
N ASP A 11 22.18 -18.55 7.65
CA ASP A 11 22.64 -17.59 6.63
C ASP A 11 21.76 -17.56 5.35
N GLU A 12 20.89 -18.55 5.16
CA GLU A 12 20.00 -18.63 3.98
C GLU A 12 18.71 -17.81 4.17
N MET A 13 18.30 -17.57 5.43
CA MET A 13 17.11 -16.80 5.80
C MET A 13 17.30 -15.28 5.73
N ALA A 14 18.54 -14.78 5.74
CA ALA A 14 18.84 -13.36 5.58
C ALA A 14 18.67 -12.86 4.13
N LYS A 15 18.48 -13.78 3.18
CA LYS A 15 18.45 -13.48 1.74
C LYS A 15 17.07 -13.10 1.19
N TYR A 16 15.97 -13.37 1.92
CA TYR A 16 14.62 -13.15 1.38
C TYR A 16 13.58 -12.60 2.39
N PRO A 17 13.84 -11.46 3.08
CA PRO A 17 12.76 -10.73 3.75
C PRO A 17 11.61 -10.35 2.79
N ASN A 18 11.88 -10.33 1.48
CA ASN A 18 10.94 -9.92 0.46
C ASN A 18 9.95 -11.02 0.01
N GLU A 19 10.33 -12.30 0.04
CA GLU A 19 9.43 -13.37 -0.44
C GLU A 19 8.25 -13.61 0.50
N GLU A 20 8.49 -13.62 1.82
CA GLU A 20 7.43 -13.78 2.82
C GLU A 20 6.47 -12.59 2.81
N ALA A 21 6.98 -11.37 2.59
CA ALA A 21 6.15 -10.19 2.46
C ALA A 21 5.29 -10.23 1.18
N LEU A 22 5.89 -10.59 0.03
CA LEU A 22 5.16 -10.79 -1.22
C LEU A 22 4.11 -11.90 -1.09
N ARG A 23 4.43 -13.00 -0.38
CA ARG A 23 3.47 -14.07 -0.09
C ARG A 23 2.27 -13.54 0.71
N ARG A 24 2.49 -12.68 1.70
CA ARG A 24 1.42 -12.04 2.49
C ARG A 24 0.57 -11.10 1.64
N ILE A 25 1.19 -10.28 0.81
CA ILE A 25 0.48 -9.39 -0.14
C ILE A 25 -0.42 -10.22 -1.06
N ARG A 26 0.14 -11.27 -1.69
CA ARG A 26 -0.62 -12.18 -2.57
C ARG A 26 -1.77 -12.86 -1.84
N ALA A 27 -1.54 -13.35 -0.62
CA ALA A 27 -2.59 -13.95 0.20
C ALA A 27 -3.71 -12.94 0.52
N ALA A 28 -3.38 -11.69 0.84
CA ALA A 28 -4.37 -10.65 1.11
C ALA A 28 -5.22 -10.32 -0.13
N TYR A 29 -4.61 -10.27 -1.32
CA TYR A 29 -5.36 -10.07 -2.56
C TYR A 29 -6.22 -11.30 -2.94
N ALA A 30 -5.76 -12.52 -2.65
CA ALA A 30 -6.60 -13.72 -2.79
C ALA A 30 -7.80 -13.70 -1.84
N ASP A 31 -7.63 -13.24 -0.60
CA ASP A 31 -8.74 -13.00 0.34
C ASP A 31 -9.70 -11.95 -0.22
N ARG A 32 -9.19 -10.84 -0.76
CA ARG A 32 -10.00 -9.79 -1.38
C ARG A 32 -10.88 -10.34 -2.51
N GLU A 33 -10.36 -11.19 -3.39
CA GLU A 33 -11.17 -11.77 -4.47
C GLU A 33 -12.26 -12.70 -3.94
N ARG A 34 -11.95 -13.51 -2.91
CA ARG A 34 -12.98 -14.29 -2.21
C ARG A 34 -14.06 -13.38 -1.60
N ILE A 35 -13.65 -12.30 -0.96
CA ILE A 35 -14.54 -11.31 -0.34
C ILE A 35 -15.46 -10.66 -1.38
N LYS A 36 -14.92 -10.24 -2.53
CA LYS A 36 -15.72 -9.72 -3.65
C LYS A 36 -16.71 -10.74 -4.20
N ALA A 37 -16.37 -12.02 -4.16
CA ALA A 37 -17.27 -13.12 -4.51
C ALA A 37 -18.30 -13.46 -3.42
N GLY A 38 -18.34 -12.71 -2.30
CA GLY A 38 -19.32 -12.86 -1.23
C GLY A 38 -18.86 -13.74 -0.06
N TRP A 39 -17.61 -14.20 -0.04
CA TRP A 39 -17.05 -14.86 1.13
C TRP A 39 -16.82 -13.85 2.26
N THR A 40 -17.03 -14.26 3.50
CA THR A 40 -16.76 -13.45 4.69
C THR A 40 -15.85 -14.23 5.64
N PRO A 41 -14.93 -13.54 6.35
CA PRO A 41 -14.08 -14.22 7.32
C PRO A 41 -14.92 -14.82 8.44
N GLY A 42 -14.60 -16.06 8.81
CA GLY A 42 -15.28 -16.79 9.87
C GLY A 42 -14.92 -16.29 11.27
N GLN A 43 -15.63 -16.78 12.29
CA GLN A 43 -15.28 -16.46 13.68
C GLN A 43 -13.86 -16.91 14.03
N ASP A 44 -13.42 -18.06 13.53
CA ASP A 44 -12.08 -18.59 13.81
C ASP A 44 -10.97 -17.67 13.26
N GLU A 45 -11.15 -17.09 12.08
CA GLU A 45 -10.18 -16.16 11.48
C GLU A 45 -10.13 -14.83 12.23
N LEU A 46 -11.23 -14.42 12.86
CA LEU A 46 -11.34 -13.17 13.61
C LEU A 46 -11.06 -13.32 15.11
N ALA A 47 -11.10 -14.53 15.67
CA ALA A 47 -10.95 -14.79 17.10
C ALA A 47 -9.59 -14.28 17.62
N ASP A 48 -8.54 -14.60 16.88
CA ASP A 48 -7.16 -14.19 17.19
C ASP A 48 -6.77 -12.84 16.57
N ALA A 49 -7.67 -12.23 15.79
CA ALA A 49 -7.41 -10.96 15.14
C ALA A 49 -7.32 -9.83 16.19
N PRO A 50 -6.28 -8.97 16.12
CA PRO A 50 -6.18 -7.79 16.96
C PRO A 50 -7.39 -6.89 16.80
N MET A 51 -7.78 -6.22 17.88
CA MET A 51 -8.86 -5.24 17.87
C MET A 51 -8.28 -3.85 17.68
N LEU A 52 -8.86 -3.07 16.77
CA LEU A 52 -8.54 -1.67 16.52
C LEU A 52 -9.73 -0.83 16.97
N VAL A 53 -9.53 -0.06 18.04
CA VAL A 53 -10.56 0.76 18.69
C VAL A 53 -10.36 2.22 18.29
N GLU A 54 -11.46 2.99 18.15
CA GLU A 54 -11.41 4.41 17.73
C GLU A 54 -10.66 4.55 16.41
N TRP A 55 -11.00 3.68 15.46
CA TRP A 55 -10.24 3.59 14.23
C TRP A 55 -10.64 4.69 13.24
N SER A 56 -9.68 5.11 12.42
CA SER A 56 -9.89 6.05 11.34
C SER A 56 -9.13 5.66 10.08
N TRP A 57 -9.58 6.14 8.92
CA TRP A 57 -8.81 6.00 7.69
C TRP A 57 -7.58 6.89 7.73
N THR A 58 -6.48 6.39 7.19
CA THR A 58 -5.26 7.17 7.00
C THR A 58 -4.53 6.72 5.74
N ARG A 59 -3.42 7.37 5.43
CA ARG A 59 -2.43 6.89 4.45
C ARG A 59 -1.18 6.48 5.21
N HIS A 60 -0.61 5.34 4.84
CA HIS A 60 0.66 4.96 5.41
C HIS A 60 1.74 5.97 5.04
N PRO A 61 2.62 6.36 5.97
CA PRO A 61 3.65 7.35 5.72
C PRO A 61 4.63 6.90 4.63
N ASP A 62 4.99 5.61 4.62
CA ASP A 62 5.99 5.11 3.67
C ASP A 62 5.44 4.84 2.28
N HIS A 63 4.31 4.13 2.12
CA HIS A 63 3.82 3.73 0.79
C HIS A 63 2.61 4.52 0.27
N GLY A 64 2.06 5.46 1.04
CA GLY A 64 0.96 6.35 0.62
C GLY A 64 -0.40 5.66 0.42
N LEU A 65 -0.45 4.33 0.57
CA LEU A 65 -1.67 3.51 0.46
C LEU A 65 -2.60 3.69 1.65
N ARG A 66 -3.88 3.42 1.42
CA ARG A 66 -4.92 3.50 2.44
C ARG A 66 -4.72 2.45 3.51
N CYS A 67 -4.65 2.91 4.75
CA CYS A 67 -4.56 2.10 5.96
C CYS A 67 -5.67 2.49 6.94
N VAL A 68 -5.82 1.72 8.00
CA VAL A 68 -6.54 2.16 9.20
C VAL A 68 -5.54 2.42 10.31
N GLN A 69 -5.85 3.40 11.15
CA GLN A 69 -5.09 3.66 12.37
C GLN A 69 -6.04 3.66 13.56
N GLY A 70 -5.53 3.38 14.75
CA GLY A 70 -6.32 3.38 15.99
C GLY A 70 -5.58 2.73 17.15
N ALA A 71 -6.23 2.68 18.31
CA ALA A 71 -5.69 2.01 19.48
C ALA A 71 -5.78 0.50 19.31
N VAL A 72 -4.63 -0.19 19.30
CA VAL A 72 -4.61 -1.64 19.22
C VAL A 72 -4.82 -2.23 20.61
N SER A 73 -5.77 -3.14 20.72
CA SER A 73 -5.93 -4.01 21.87
C SER A 73 -5.75 -5.46 21.41
N PHE A 74 -4.85 -6.18 22.08
CA PHE A 74 -4.70 -7.61 21.87
C PHE A 74 -5.51 -8.37 22.92
N PRO A 75 -6.14 -9.49 22.56
CA PRO A 75 -6.85 -10.34 23.54
C PRO A 75 -6.03 -10.71 24.78
N VAL A 76 -4.69 -10.73 24.65
CA VAL A 76 -3.75 -11.20 25.69
C VAL A 76 -2.91 -10.06 26.31
N LYS A 77 -2.83 -8.87 25.69
CA LYS A 77 -2.02 -7.73 26.19
C LYS A 77 -2.84 -6.45 26.21
N ARG A 78 -2.98 -5.85 27.40
CA ARG A 78 -3.62 -4.53 27.64
C ARG A 78 -2.67 -3.36 27.36
N ASP A 79 -1.78 -3.49 26.39
CA ASP A 79 -0.92 -2.38 25.99
C ASP A 79 -1.57 -1.69 24.80
N THR A 80 -2.16 -0.51 25.04
CA THR A 80 -2.87 0.26 24.02
C THR A 80 -1.88 1.20 23.34
N SER A 81 -1.17 0.68 22.34
CA SER A 81 -0.40 1.52 21.43
C SER A 81 -1.29 1.98 20.28
N PHE A 82 -1.28 3.28 19.99
CA PHE A 82 -1.84 3.79 18.73
C PHE A 82 -0.96 3.29 17.58
N THR A 83 -1.57 2.65 16.58
CA THR A 83 -0.82 2.09 15.43
C THR A 83 -1.47 2.49 14.12
N THR A 84 -0.65 2.54 13.06
CA THR A 84 -1.10 2.54 11.67
C THR A 84 -0.87 1.14 11.11
N THR A 85 -1.91 0.52 10.56
CA THR A 85 -1.79 -0.83 10.00
C THR A 85 -1.05 -0.83 8.67
N SER A 86 -0.66 -2.01 8.21
CA SER A 86 -0.36 -2.23 6.78
C SER A 86 -1.58 -1.89 5.89
N PRO A 87 -1.40 -1.70 4.57
CA PRO A 87 -2.49 -1.37 3.65
C PRO A 87 -3.68 -2.27 3.76
N VAL A 88 -4.86 -1.66 3.70
CA VAL A 88 -6.14 -2.36 3.69
C VAL A 88 -6.47 -2.78 2.27
N VAL A 89 -6.84 -4.05 2.07
CA VAL A 89 -7.32 -4.58 0.79
C VAL A 89 -8.84 -4.79 0.77
N ALA A 90 -9.44 -4.97 1.95
CA ALA A 90 -10.88 -5.04 2.12
C ALA A 90 -11.28 -4.61 3.53
N VAL A 91 -12.45 -4.02 3.66
CA VAL A 91 -13.06 -3.68 4.94
C VAL A 91 -14.57 -3.87 4.85
N LEU A 92 -15.18 -4.35 5.92
CA LEU A 92 -16.62 -4.38 6.10
C LEU A 92 -16.93 -3.74 7.44
N VAL A 93 -17.80 -2.74 7.45
CA VAL A 93 -18.25 -2.06 8.67
C VAL A 93 -19.76 -1.94 8.69
N ASP A 94 -20.35 -2.01 9.88
CA ASP A 94 -21.77 -1.79 10.12
C ASP A 94 -22.09 -0.30 10.35
N GLU A 95 -23.34 -0.01 10.73
CA GLU A 95 -23.82 1.34 11.01
C GLU A 95 -23.15 2.02 12.21
N ASN A 96 -22.56 1.25 13.12
CA ASN A 96 -21.86 1.73 14.30
C ASN A 96 -20.35 1.92 14.04
N GLY A 97 -19.88 1.57 12.84
CA GLY A 97 -18.45 1.55 12.52
C GLY A 97 -17.72 0.34 13.08
N ASP A 98 -18.44 -0.71 13.48
CA ASP A 98 -17.88 -1.99 13.92
C ASP A 98 -17.76 -2.95 12.74
N GLY A 99 -16.75 -3.83 12.76
CA GLY A 99 -16.60 -4.83 11.71
C GLY A 99 -15.19 -5.40 11.62
N TRP A 100 -14.65 -5.51 10.40
CA TRP A 100 -13.31 -6.03 10.19
C TRP A 100 -12.61 -5.39 9.00
N ALA A 101 -11.28 -5.37 9.06
CA ALA A 101 -10.41 -5.00 7.95
C ALA A 101 -9.45 -6.15 7.63
N ARG A 102 -9.33 -6.49 6.34
CA ARG A 102 -8.23 -7.29 5.82
C ARG A 102 -7.14 -6.36 5.33
N THR A 103 -5.97 -6.44 5.96
CA THR A 103 -4.76 -5.73 5.54
C THR A 103 -3.82 -6.65 4.77
N TRP A 104 -2.68 -6.18 4.26
CA TRP A 104 -1.65 -7.07 3.70
C TRP A 104 -1.18 -8.14 4.70
N SER A 105 -1.04 -7.77 5.97
CA SER A 105 -0.44 -8.66 6.96
C SER A 105 -1.42 -9.61 7.65
N ARG A 106 -2.64 -9.12 7.99
CA ARG A 106 -3.63 -9.88 8.77
C ARG A 106 -5.04 -9.26 8.71
N PHE A 107 -6.01 -9.95 9.33
CA PHE A 107 -7.29 -9.36 9.70
C PHE A 107 -7.19 -8.54 10.99
N TYR A 108 -8.01 -7.50 11.08
CA TYR A 108 -8.27 -6.72 12.29
C TYR A 108 -9.77 -6.70 12.55
N ARG A 109 -10.15 -6.75 13.82
CA ARG A 109 -11.51 -6.41 14.26
C ARG A 109 -11.59 -4.91 14.50
N LEU A 110 -12.55 -4.26 13.86
CA LEU A 110 -12.76 -2.83 13.96
C LEU A 110 -13.86 -2.56 14.98
N VAL A 111 -13.61 -1.61 15.89
CA VAL A 111 -14.56 -1.22 16.92
C VAL A 111 -14.63 0.29 17.01
N ARG A 112 -15.84 0.84 16.87
CA ARG A 112 -16.19 2.26 17.01
C ARG A 112 -15.30 3.14 16.13
N ALA A 113 -15.74 3.40 14.91
CA ALA A 113 -15.06 4.36 14.04
C ALA A 113 -15.03 5.75 14.68
N ASP A 114 -13.88 6.41 14.67
CA ASP A 114 -13.72 7.83 14.99
C ASP A 114 -13.77 8.72 13.72
N ASP A 115 -13.82 8.08 12.55
CA ASP A 115 -13.78 8.74 11.26
C ASP A 115 -15.18 9.03 10.70
N PRO A 116 -15.56 10.30 10.47
CA PRO A 116 -16.86 10.66 9.91
C PRO A 116 -17.01 10.24 8.43
N SER A 117 -15.94 9.82 7.76
CA SER A 117 -15.93 9.26 6.41
C SER A 117 -16.11 7.74 6.39
N ALA A 118 -16.09 7.07 7.54
CA ALA A 118 -16.48 5.66 7.62
C ALA A 118 -17.93 5.53 7.11
N ARG A 119 -18.14 4.58 6.20
CA ARG A 119 -19.44 4.30 5.59
C ARG A 119 -19.74 2.82 5.78
N PRO A 120 -20.96 2.46 6.21
CA PRO A 120 -21.38 1.07 6.30
C PRO A 120 -21.26 0.37 4.95
N GLY A 121 -20.96 -0.92 5.00
CA GLY A 121 -20.85 -1.78 3.83
C GLY A 121 -19.42 -2.21 3.51
N LEU A 122 -19.32 -3.02 2.45
CA LEU A 122 -18.07 -3.59 1.98
C LEU A 122 -17.34 -2.58 1.09
N VAL A 123 -16.09 -2.29 1.45
CA VAL A 123 -15.16 -1.56 0.59
C VAL A 123 -13.95 -2.45 0.33
N ALA A 124 -13.80 -2.89 -0.91
CA ALA A 124 -12.59 -3.56 -1.40
C ALA A 124 -11.76 -2.56 -2.23
N THR A 125 -10.44 -2.58 -2.09
CA THR A 125 -9.55 -1.77 -2.94
C THR A 125 -9.60 -2.23 -4.39
N ARG A 126 -8.99 -1.50 -5.33
CA ARG A 126 -8.82 -1.97 -6.71
C ARG A 126 -7.81 -3.12 -6.77
N ASP A 127 -7.86 -3.88 -7.88
CA ASP A 127 -6.89 -4.95 -8.10
C ASP A 127 -5.62 -4.34 -8.66
N VAL A 128 -4.64 -4.14 -7.78
CA VAL A 128 -3.35 -3.54 -8.11
C VAL A 128 -2.22 -4.38 -7.52
N ILE A 129 -2.41 -5.70 -7.45
CA ILE A 129 -1.45 -6.63 -6.87
C ILE A 129 -0.07 -6.52 -7.51
N GLU A 130 -0.01 -6.34 -8.83
CA GLU A 130 1.25 -6.17 -9.57
C GLU A 130 1.93 -4.85 -9.21
N THR A 131 1.15 -3.75 -9.10
CA THR A 131 1.65 -2.46 -8.64
C THR A 131 2.21 -2.54 -7.23
N ASP A 132 1.52 -3.23 -6.33
CA ASP A 132 1.95 -3.36 -4.94
C ASP A 132 3.13 -4.32 -4.77
N ALA A 133 3.20 -5.38 -5.58
CA ALA A 133 4.36 -6.26 -5.63
C ALA A 133 5.60 -5.52 -6.15
N ALA A 134 5.48 -4.79 -7.27
CA ALA A 134 6.57 -3.98 -7.80
C ALA A 134 7.01 -2.90 -6.81
N ALA A 135 6.06 -2.22 -6.17
CA ALA A 135 6.37 -1.25 -5.12
C ALA A 135 7.16 -1.89 -3.96
N PHE A 136 6.78 -3.10 -3.55
CA PHE A 136 7.46 -3.80 -2.48
C PHE A 136 8.88 -4.23 -2.87
N GLU A 137 9.07 -4.75 -4.09
CA GLU A 137 10.38 -5.14 -4.64
C GLU A 137 11.36 -3.95 -4.71
N LEU A 138 10.85 -2.75 -4.99
CA LEU A 138 11.61 -1.52 -5.07
C LEU A 138 11.92 -0.85 -3.71
N ASP A 139 11.47 -1.41 -2.59
CA ASP A 139 11.38 -0.69 -1.30
C ASP A 139 10.73 0.70 -1.46
N TYR A 140 9.65 0.74 -2.26
CA TYR A 140 9.04 2.00 -2.67
C TYR A 140 8.55 2.82 -1.48
N ARG A 141 9.01 4.07 -1.48
CA ARG A 141 8.52 5.21 -0.72
C ARG A 141 7.71 6.15 -1.60
N ALA A 142 6.55 6.54 -1.09
CA ALA A 142 5.72 7.58 -1.68
C ALA A 142 6.42 8.95 -1.55
N PRO A 143 6.33 9.79 -2.58
CA PRO A 143 6.80 11.16 -2.48
C PRO A 143 6.01 11.91 -1.40
N ARG A 144 6.64 12.91 -0.79
CA ARG A 144 5.94 13.77 0.17
C ARG A 144 4.82 14.54 -0.54
N PHE A 145 3.71 14.79 0.16
CA PHE A 145 2.58 15.56 -0.37
C PHE A 145 2.98 16.90 -1.00
N ALA A 146 4.02 17.57 -0.47
CA ALA A 146 4.51 18.84 -1.03
C ALA A 146 5.17 18.71 -2.43
N LEU A 147 5.62 17.51 -2.79
CA LEU A 147 6.16 17.19 -4.12
C LEU A 147 5.06 16.74 -5.08
N GLU A 148 3.87 16.41 -4.58
CA GLU A 148 2.80 15.93 -5.44
C GLU A 148 2.27 17.09 -6.32
N PRO A 149 2.26 16.91 -7.65
CA PRO A 149 1.70 17.88 -8.57
C PRO A 149 0.18 17.96 -8.42
N HIS A 150 -0.42 19.09 -8.76
CA HIS A 150 -1.88 19.21 -8.83
C HIS A 150 -2.45 18.49 -10.08
N TRP A 151 -3.70 18.04 -9.99
CA TRP A 151 -4.43 17.39 -11.08
C TRP A 151 -5.46 18.36 -11.71
N PRO A 152 -5.72 18.33 -13.03
CA PRO A 152 -5.24 17.39 -14.06
C PRO A 152 -3.84 17.66 -14.63
N LEU A 153 -3.20 16.58 -15.13
CA LEU A 153 -1.84 16.49 -15.71
C LEU A 153 -1.40 17.64 -16.64
N TYR A 154 -2.33 18.38 -17.24
CA TYR A 154 -2.04 19.23 -18.41
C TYR A 154 -2.13 20.73 -18.16
N GLN A 155 -2.42 21.20 -16.94
CA GLN A 155 -2.56 22.64 -16.69
C GLN A 155 -1.74 23.09 -15.47
N GLY A 156 -0.51 23.56 -15.73
CA GLY A 156 0.11 24.60 -14.92
C GLY A 156 1.10 24.17 -13.82
N ASP A 157 1.52 22.91 -13.74
CA ASP A 157 2.41 22.46 -12.65
C ASP A 157 3.69 21.78 -13.11
N ALA A 158 4.27 22.30 -14.19
CA ALA A 158 5.47 21.73 -14.79
C ALA A 158 6.65 21.67 -13.79
N GLU A 159 6.79 22.70 -12.97
CA GLU A 159 7.87 22.73 -11.99
C GLU A 159 7.75 21.62 -10.93
N ARG A 160 6.54 21.31 -10.42
CA ARG A 160 6.38 20.20 -9.46
C ARG A 160 6.58 18.84 -10.11
N TRP A 161 6.13 18.64 -11.34
CA TRP A 161 6.40 17.38 -12.04
C TRP A 161 7.90 17.15 -12.24
N ASN A 162 8.66 18.19 -12.58
CA ASN A 162 10.12 18.08 -12.65
C ASN A 162 10.72 17.75 -11.29
N ARG A 163 10.33 18.46 -10.23
CA ARG A 163 10.80 18.17 -8.86
C ARG A 163 10.48 16.75 -8.42
N LEU A 164 9.29 16.26 -8.75
CA LEU A 164 8.87 14.90 -8.45
C LEU A 164 9.74 13.88 -9.18
N ARG A 165 10.00 14.08 -10.48
CA ARG A 165 10.86 13.19 -11.27
C ARG A 165 12.30 13.18 -10.76
N THR A 166 12.87 14.35 -10.53
CA THR A 166 14.21 14.48 -9.94
C THR A 166 14.29 13.79 -8.59
N TRP A 167 13.24 13.88 -7.76
CA TRP A 167 13.18 13.15 -6.51
C TRP A 167 13.24 11.63 -6.71
N PHE A 168 12.54 11.07 -7.72
CA PHE A 168 12.63 9.65 -8.05
C PHE A 168 14.02 9.26 -8.59
N GLU A 169 14.60 10.07 -9.47
CA GLU A 169 15.96 9.87 -10.01
C GLU A 169 17.01 9.86 -8.89
N GLU A 170 16.88 10.75 -7.90
CA GLU A 170 17.77 10.83 -6.74
C GLU A 170 17.58 9.67 -5.76
N PHE A 171 16.35 9.15 -5.60
CA PHE A 171 16.04 8.17 -4.56
C PHE A 171 16.18 6.71 -5.03
N TYR A 172 15.98 6.44 -6.32
CA TYR A 172 15.94 5.06 -6.86
C TYR A 172 16.99 4.79 -7.94
N GLU A 173 17.84 5.76 -8.28
CA GLU A 173 18.92 5.61 -9.27
C GLU A 173 18.44 4.90 -10.56
N ASP A 174 18.88 3.66 -10.80
CA ASP A 174 18.56 2.86 -11.98
C ASP A 174 17.07 2.46 -12.08
N ASP A 175 16.34 2.44 -10.96
CA ASP A 175 14.94 2.01 -10.88
C ASP A 175 13.93 3.19 -10.89
N ALA A 176 14.41 4.43 -11.09
CA ALA A 176 13.59 5.64 -11.01
C ALA A 176 12.36 5.61 -11.93
N ALA A 177 12.50 5.06 -13.14
CA ALA A 177 11.38 4.94 -14.08
C ALA A 177 10.29 4.01 -13.53
N GLN A 178 10.67 2.84 -13.01
CA GLN A 178 9.73 1.88 -12.46
C GLN A 178 9.06 2.40 -11.17
N ALA A 179 9.81 3.11 -10.32
CA ALA A 179 9.27 3.77 -9.13
C ALA A 179 8.25 4.87 -9.51
N PHE A 180 8.52 5.62 -10.57
CA PHE A 180 7.59 6.61 -11.10
C PHE A 180 6.32 5.97 -11.68
N ASP A 181 6.43 4.83 -12.38
CA ASP A 181 5.28 4.06 -12.85
C ASP A 181 4.42 3.56 -11.69
N VAL A 182 5.04 3.04 -10.62
CA VAL A 182 4.33 2.63 -9.38
C VAL A 182 3.55 3.80 -8.79
N TYR A 183 4.18 4.98 -8.73
CA TYR A 183 3.53 6.19 -8.25
C TYR A 183 2.30 6.55 -9.08
N LEU A 184 2.44 6.59 -10.41
CA LEU A 184 1.34 6.91 -11.33
C LEU A 184 0.21 5.87 -11.21
N ALA A 185 0.55 4.58 -11.20
CA ALA A 185 -0.41 3.49 -11.03
C ALA A 185 -1.22 3.63 -9.75
N ARG A 186 -0.57 3.92 -8.62
CA ARG A 186 -1.25 4.12 -7.32
C ARG A 186 -2.10 5.36 -7.30
N ARG A 187 -1.63 6.46 -7.89
CA ARG A 187 -2.32 7.74 -7.89
C ARG A 187 -3.58 7.72 -8.76
N GLU A 188 -3.48 7.16 -9.96
CA GLU A 188 -4.60 7.08 -10.91
C GLU A 188 -5.47 5.83 -10.70
N GLY A 189 -4.99 4.89 -9.89
CA GLY A 189 -5.65 3.61 -9.64
C GLY A 189 -5.72 2.74 -10.90
N CYS A 190 -4.67 2.75 -11.72
CA CYS A 190 -4.53 1.97 -12.95
C CYS A 190 -3.46 0.86 -12.79
N THR A 191 -3.33 0.02 -13.81
CA THR A 191 -2.28 -1.01 -13.88
C THR A 191 -0.89 -0.40 -14.12
N LEU A 192 0.18 -1.15 -13.84
CA LEU A 192 1.54 -0.70 -14.16
C LEU A 192 1.76 -0.47 -15.66
N GLU A 193 1.12 -1.26 -16.52
CA GLU A 193 1.19 -1.08 -17.97
C GLU A 193 0.54 0.24 -18.40
N GLU A 194 -0.67 0.53 -17.91
CA GLU A 194 -1.32 1.82 -18.15
C GLU A 194 -0.51 3.00 -17.60
N ALA A 195 0.09 2.84 -16.42
CA ALA A 195 0.96 3.85 -15.83
C ALA A 195 2.22 4.14 -16.66
N ARG A 196 2.85 3.10 -17.24
CA ARG A 196 3.97 3.26 -18.18
C ARG A 196 3.58 4.06 -19.41
N ILE A 197 2.41 3.76 -19.98
CA ILE A 197 1.89 4.50 -21.14
C ILE A 197 1.65 5.97 -20.77
N LEU A 198 1.07 6.24 -19.59
CA LEU A 198 0.87 7.59 -19.08
C LEU A 198 2.20 8.32 -18.85
N GLY A 199 3.20 7.64 -18.27
CA GLY A 199 4.54 8.19 -18.04
C GLY A 199 5.27 8.53 -19.33
N GLN A 200 5.17 7.69 -20.36
CA GLN A 200 5.71 7.96 -21.70
C GLN A 200 5.02 9.14 -22.37
N ALA A 201 3.68 9.17 -22.37
CA ALA A 201 2.90 10.28 -22.92
C ALA A 201 3.26 11.61 -22.22
N PHE A 202 3.53 11.56 -20.91
CA PHE A 202 4.01 12.71 -20.16
C PHE A 202 5.40 13.17 -20.64
N ALA A 203 6.35 12.25 -20.79
CA ALA A 203 7.69 12.57 -21.29
C ALA A 203 7.67 13.17 -22.71
N GLU A 204 6.83 12.63 -23.60
CA GLU A 204 6.69 13.07 -24.99
C GLU A 204 5.96 14.41 -25.13
N GLY A 205 4.82 14.58 -24.45
CA GLY A 205 4.05 15.83 -24.44
C GLY A 205 4.86 16.99 -23.86
N TRP A 206 5.72 16.69 -22.88
CA TRP A 206 6.67 17.64 -22.30
C TRP A 206 7.78 18.04 -23.26
N ALA A 207 8.40 17.08 -23.95
CA ALA A 207 9.45 17.35 -24.93
C ALA A 207 8.91 18.23 -26.09
N GLY A 208 7.62 18.09 -26.42
CA GLY A 208 6.91 18.98 -27.34
C GLY A 208 6.75 20.40 -26.80
N GLN A 209 6.34 20.57 -25.54
CA GLN A 209 6.15 21.89 -24.93
C GLN A 209 7.48 22.64 -24.70
N GLN A 210 8.56 21.96 -24.31
CA GLN A 210 9.88 22.61 -24.17
C GLN A 210 10.42 23.14 -25.51
N LYS A 211 10.08 22.49 -26.64
CA LYS A 211 10.46 22.97 -27.98
C LYS A 211 9.68 24.22 -28.42
N THR A 212 8.49 24.46 -27.88
CA THR A 212 7.69 25.66 -28.19
C THR A 212 8.08 26.90 -27.39
N PHE A 213 8.91 26.75 -26.35
CA PHE A 213 9.38 27.86 -25.50
C PHE A 213 10.85 28.26 -25.73
N ASN A 214 11.54 27.64 -26.70
CA ASN A 214 12.90 28.00 -27.11
C ASN A 214 12.90 28.70 -28.47
#